data_AF-A0A964UFV9-F1
#
_entry.id   AF-A0A964UFV9-F1
#
_cell.length_a   1.000
_cell.length_b   1.000
_cell.length_c   1.000
_cell.angle_alpha   90.00
_cell.angle_beta   90.00
_cell.angle_gamma   90.00
#
_symmetry.space_group_name_H-M   'P 1'
#
loop_
_entity.id
_entity.type
_entity.pdbx_description
1 polymer ?
#
loop_
_entity_poly.entity_id
_entity_poly.type
_entity_poly.pdbx_seq_one_letter_code
_entity_poly.pdbx_strand_id
1 'polypeptide(L)'
;MDMAKEMPLLTRHEGVWDGTYTYFNADSEKVDEHASRLLCRITGDDAVPYHQTNYYTWPDGKTEIRDFPATYRDGRIWWDNELIQGWAAEVGLDDKHRTIMLYWQRTGDPSLYLYEQIQISDDGQNRCRTWHWIRDGKLETRTAIQEHLVSRDWKAIDEEMKAQHGA
;
A
#
# COMPACT_ATOMS: atom_id res chain seq x y z
N MET A 1 -16.74 12.00 -7.48
CA MET A 1 -15.86 11.35 -8.47
C MET A 1 -16.13 9.85 -8.49
N ASP A 2 -16.09 9.21 -9.66
CA ASP A 2 -16.33 7.76 -9.79
C ASP A 2 -15.00 7.01 -9.93
N MET A 3 -14.43 6.54 -8.81
CA MET A 3 -13.11 5.90 -8.80
C MET A 3 -13.06 4.62 -9.64
N ALA A 4 -14.18 3.90 -9.79
CA ALA A 4 -14.22 2.70 -10.62
C ALA A 4 -14.04 3.01 -12.11
N LYS A 5 -14.39 4.22 -12.54
CA LYS A 5 -14.12 4.70 -13.90
C LYS A 5 -12.71 5.28 -14.05
N GLU A 6 -12.28 6.05 -13.05
CA GLU A 6 -11.00 6.76 -13.11
C GLU A 6 -9.78 5.85 -12.88
N MET A 7 -9.91 4.86 -11.98
CA MET A 7 -8.86 3.90 -11.62
C MET A 7 -9.46 2.48 -11.44
N PRO A 8 -9.87 1.82 -12.54
CA PRO A 8 -10.53 0.51 -12.50
C PRO A 8 -9.65 -0.61 -11.93
N LEU A 9 -8.33 -0.57 -12.11
CA LEU A 9 -7.42 -1.52 -11.47
C LEU A 9 -7.30 -1.24 -9.97
N LEU A 10 -7.14 0.02 -9.55
CA LEU A 10 -7.06 0.37 -8.12
C LEU A 10 -8.28 -0.13 -7.35
N THR A 11 -9.48 0.00 -7.90
CA THR A 11 -10.70 -0.49 -7.23
C THR A 11 -10.72 -2.01 -7.02
N ARG A 12 -9.99 -2.80 -7.82
CA ARG A 12 -9.82 -4.25 -7.56
C ARG A 12 -9.07 -4.55 -6.26
N HIS A 13 -8.32 -3.58 -5.74
CA HIS A 13 -7.62 -3.70 -4.46
C HIS A 13 -8.51 -3.38 -3.25
N GLU A 14 -9.73 -2.88 -3.45
CA GLU A 14 -10.66 -2.58 -2.35
C GLU A 14 -10.95 -3.85 -1.51
N GLY A 15 -10.84 -3.72 -0.20
CA GLY A 15 -11.05 -4.81 0.75
C GLY A 15 -9.94 -4.91 1.79
N VAL A 16 -9.93 -6.05 2.47
CA VAL A 16 -9.01 -6.39 3.54
C VAL A 16 -8.03 -7.44 3.05
N TRP A 17 -6.74 -7.19 3.25
CA TRP A 17 -5.67 -8.04 2.76
C TRP A 17 -4.73 -8.42 3.90
N ASP A 18 -4.49 -9.72 4.08
CA ASP A 18 -3.49 -10.21 5.03
C ASP A 18 -2.24 -10.66 4.28
N GLY A 19 -1.08 -10.41 4.86
CA GLY A 19 0.19 -10.75 4.22
C GLY A 19 1.40 -10.62 5.11
N THR A 20 2.57 -10.82 4.51
CA THR A 20 3.87 -10.74 5.18
C THR A 20 4.77 -9.75 4.45
N TYR A 21 5.35 -8.82 5.20
CA TYR A 21 6.37 -7.90 4.72
C TYR A 21 7.73 -8.49 5.08
N THR A 22 8.59 -8.67 4.09
CA THR A 22 9.97 -9.13 4.28
C THR A 22 10.93 -8.07 3.75
N TYR A 23 11.89 -7.66 4.56
CA TYR A 23 12.87 -6.63 4.22
C TYR A 23 14.23 -7.27 3.97
N PHE A 24 14.89 -6.82 2.91
CA PHE A 24 16.23 -7.22 2.53
C PHE A 24 17.14 -6.00 2.43
N ASN A 25 18.36 -6.09 2.92
CA ASN A 25 19.35 -5.04 2.70
C ASN A 25 19.86 -5.02 1.23
N ALA A 26 20.77 -4.10 0.93
CA ALA A 26 21.39 -3.97 -0.39
C ALA A 26 22.05 -5.28 -0.86
N ASP A 27 22.63 -6.06 0.06
CA ASP A 27 23.34 -7.32 -0.21
C ASP A 27 22.39 -8.54 -0.37
N SER A 28 21.07 -8.33 -0.31
CA SER A 28 20.03 -9.38 -0.39
C SER A 28 19.86 -10.23 0.85
N GLU A 29 20.36 -9.79 1.99
CA GLU A 29 20.18 -10.49 3.27
C GLU A 29 18.87 -10.06 3.90
N LYS A 30 18.08 -11.01 4.41
CA LYS A 30 16.85 -10.72 5.14
C LYS A 30 17.20 -10.03 6.46
N VAL A 31 16.67 -8.83 6.69
CA VAL A 31 16.97 -8.01 7.88
C VAL A 31 15.78 -7.79 8.79
N ASP A 32 14.55 -7.88 8.28
CA ASP A 32 13.33 -7.76 9.08
C ASP A 32 12.17 -8.50 8.40
N GLU A 33 11.16 -8.86 9.20
CA GLU A 33 9.93 -9.49 8.73
C GLU A 33 8.79 -9.25 9.72
N HIS A 34 7.61 -8.90 9.21
CA HIS A 34 6.41 -8.76 10.05
C HIS A 34 5.13 -9.17 9.30
N ALA A 35 4.12 -9.56 10.07
CA ALA A 35 2.77 -9.78 9.56
C ALA A 35 2.08 -8.43 9.29
N SER A 36 1.08 -8.46 8.41
CA SER A 36 0.32 -7.27 8.04
C SER A 36 -1.14 -7.60 7.77
N ARG A 37 -2.01 -6.65 8.11
CA ARG A 37 -3.40 -6.54 7.66
C ARG A 37 -3.64 -5.16 7.10
N LEU A 38 -4.05 -5.07 5.85
CA LEU A 38 -4.28 -3.82 5.14
C LEU A 38 -5.75 -3.66 4.81
N LEU A 39 -6.32 -2.50 5.16
CA LEU A 39 -7.67 -2.10 4.78
C LEU A 39 -7.53 -1.05 3.66
N CYS A 40 -7.91 -1.41 2.45
CA CYS A 40 -7.92 -0.54 1.27
C CYS A 40 -9.37 -0.14 0.97
N ARG A 41 -9.70 1.16 1.09
CA ARG A 41 -11.09 1.64 1.07
C ARG A 41 -11.31 2.62 -0.09
N ILE A 42 -12.37 2.41 -0.87
CA ILE A 42 -12.93 3.42 -1.76
C ILE A 42 -14.06 4.10 -1.00
N THR A 43 -13.85 5.33 -0.56
CA THR A 43 -14.67 5.94 0.50
C THR A 43 -16.01 6.48 0.00
N GLY A 44 -16.06 6.89 -1.27
CA GLY A 44 -17.17 7.68 -1.83
C GLY A 44 -17.12 9.17 -1.47
N ASP A 45 -16.11 9.62 -0.71
CA ASP A 45 -15.85 11.02 -0.40
C ASP A 45 -14.81 11.59 -1.40
N ASP A 46 -15.16 12.69 -2.07
CA ASP A 46 -14.28 13.33 -3.05
C ASP A 46 -13.04 13.98 -2.42
N ALA A 47 -13.07 14.31 -1.13
CA ALA A 47 -11.91 14.85 -0.42
C ALA A 47 -10.86 13.76 -0.12
N VAL A 48 -11.30 12.53 0.14
CA VAL A 48 -10.44 11.38 0.46
C VAL A 48 -10.94 10.14 -0.28
N PRO A 49 -10.89 10.09 -1.62
CA PRO A 49 -11.55 9.06 -2.39
C PRO A 49 -10.92 7.66 -2.23
N TYR A 50 -9.67 7.61 -1.76
CA TYR A 50 -8.99 6.38 -1.34
C TYR A 50 -8.40 6.55 0.06
N HIS A 51 -8.60 5.55 0.92
CA HIS A 51 -8.04 5.55 2.27
C HIS A 51 -7.51 4.17 2.64
N GLN A 52 -6.21 4.10 2.93
CA GLN A 52 -5.58 2.86 3.36
C GLN A 52 -5.13 2.94 4.81
N THR A 53 -5.36 1.88 5.57
CA THR A 53 -4.77 1.70 6.91
C THR A 53 -4.01 0.38 6.95
N ASN A 54 -2.81 0.39 7.49
CA ASN A 54 -1.96 -0.78 7.62
C ASN A 54 -1.76 -1.11 9.09
N TYR A 55 -2.07 -2.33 9.49
CA TYR A 55 -1.80 -2.87 10.81
C TYR A 55 -0.66 -3.87 10.69
N TYR A 56 0.40 -3.66 11.47
CA TYR A 56 1.61 -4.47 11.44
C TYR A 56 1.84 -5.10 12.80
N THR A 57 2.29 -6.36 12.78
CA THR A 57 2.60 -7.14 13.98
C THR A 57 3.90 -7.91 13.78
N TRP A 58 4.88 -7.66 14.64
CA TRP A 58 6.16 -8.37 14.65
C TRP A 58 6.09 -9.62 15.55
N PRO A 59 7.01 -10.59 15.37
CA PRO A 59 7.04 -11.81 16.20
C PRO A 59 7.24 -11.57 17.70
N ASP A 60 7.83 -10.44 18.09
CA ASP A 60 8.04 -10.04 19.48
C ASP A 60 6.80 -9.39 20.12
N GLY A 61 5.70 -9.25 19.36
CA GLY A 61 4.45 -8.64 19.80
C GLY A 61 4.40 -7.12 19.62
N LYS A 62 5.45 -6.49 19.09
CA LYS A 62 5.39 -5.07 18.68
C LYS A 62 4.30 -4.91 17.60
N THR A 63 3.54 -3.83 17.71
CA THR A 63 2.55 -3.44 16.69
C THR A 63 2.79 -2.01 16.19
N GLU A 64 2.44 -1.77 14.93
CA GLU A 64 2.40 -0.44 14.34
C GLU A 64 1.12 -0.28 13.52
N ILE A 65 0.54 0.93 13.54
CA ILE A 65 -0.60 1.31 12.71
C ILE A 65 -0.17 2.50 11.87
N ARG A 66 -0.39 2.42 10.55
CA ARG A 66 -0.12 3.52 9.63
C ARG A 66 -1.36 3.87 8.84
N ASP A 67 -1.64 5.16 8.74
CA ASP A 67 -2.85 5.68 8.12
C ASP A 67 -2.52 6.57 6.92
N PHE A 68 -3.18 6.33 5.80
CA PHE A 68 -2.84 6.88 4.49
C PHE A 68 -4.08 7.36 3.72
N PRO A 69 -4.73 8.46 4.15
CA PRO A 69 -5.76 9.12 3.35
C PRO A 69 -5.11 9.71 2.08
N ALA A 70 -5.75 9.53 0.93
CA ALA A 70 -5.24 9.98 -0.35
C ALA A 70 -6.26 10.85 -1.09
N THR A 71 -5.76 11.88 -1.76
CA THR A 71 -6.54 12.66 -2.73
C THR A 71 -6.40 12.04 -4.12
N TYR A 72 -7.28 12.39 -5.05
CA TYR A 72 -7.14 12.01 -6.47
C TYR A 72 -6.94 13.24 -7.35
N ARG A 73 -6.01 13.16 -8.31
CA ARG A 73 -5.87 14.10 -9.42
C ARG A 73 -5.01 13.50 -10.54
N ASP A 74 -5.34 13.84 -11.79
CA ASP A 74 -4.55 13.50 -12.99
C ASP A 74 -4.28 11.99 -13.17
N GLY A 75 -5.29 11.14 -12.92
CA GLY A 75 -5.17 9.68 -13.06
C GLY A 75 -4.35 9.00 -11.96
N ARG A 76 -4.15 9.68 -10.82
CA ARG A 76 -3.35 9.19 -9.70
C ARG A 76 -4.03 9.48 -8.37
N ILE A 77 -3.78 8.61 -7.40
CA ILE A 77 -3.97 8.95 -5.99
C ILE A 77 -2.67 9.54 -5.43
N TRP A 78 -2.78 10.49 -4.51
CA TRP A 78 -1.67 11.26 -3.96
C TRP A 78 -1.70 11.27 -2.44
N TRP A 79 -0.50 11.10 -1.86
CA TRP A 79 -0.23 11.31 -0.44
C TRP A 79 0.68 12.52 -0.28
N ASP A 80 0.35 13.36 0.69
CA ASP A 80 1.19 14.45 1.16
C ASP A 80 0.91 14.61 2.66
N ASN A 81 1.72 13.92 3.47
CA ASN A 81 1.57 13.89 4.92
C ASN A 81 2.94 13.90 5.61
N GLU A 82 2.94 13.80 6.94
CA GLU A 82 4.12 13.82 7.78
C GLU A 82 5.08 12.63 7.57
N LEU A 83 4.62 11.55 6.92
CA LEU A 83 5.42 10.37 6.64
C LEU A 83 5.97 10.34 5.22
N ILE A 84 5.13 10.64 4.22
CA ILE A 84 5.44 10.43 2.81
C ILE A 84 4.81 11.51 1.91
N GLN A 85 5.49 11.78 0.80
CA GLN A 85 4.98 12.59 -0.31
C GLN A 85 5.11 11.80 -1.61
N GLY A 86 4.01 11.55 -2.31
CA GLY A 86 4.03 10.67 -3.46
C GLY A 86 2.69 10.34 -4.09
N TRP A 87 2.69 9.35 -4.98
CA TRP A 87 1.52 8.95 -5.76
C TRP A 87 1.48 7.45 -6.06
N ALA A 88 0.28 6.95 -6.37
CA ALA A 88 0.08 5.68 -7.04
C ALA A 88 -0.69 5.87 -8.35
N ALA A 89 -0.33 5.09 -9.36
CA ALA A 89 -0.96 5.12 -10.67
C ALA A 89 -1.05 3.71 -11.26
N GLU A 90 -2.06 3.48 -12.09
CA GLU A 90 -2.15 2.28 -12.91
C GLU A 90 -1.11 2.34 -14.04
N VAL A 91 -0.45 1.22 -14.31
CA VAL A 91 0.54 1.16 -15.40
C VAL A 91 -0.17 0.89 -16.71
N GLY A 92 -0.48 1.95 -17.47
CA GLY A 92 -1.16 1.85 -18.77
C GLY A 92 -0.40 1.07 -19.85
N LEU A 93 0.90 0.79 -19.65
CA LEU A 93 1.72 -0.04 -20.53
C LEU A 93 1.61 -1.55 -20.24
N ASP A 94 0.95 -1.92 -19.14
CA ASP A 94 0.72 -3.33 -18.80
C ASP A 94 -0.52 -3.84 -19.55
N ASP A 95 -0.30 -4.56 -20.66
CA ASP A 95 -1.35 -5.18 -21.49
C ASP A 95 -2.26 -6.14 -20.71
N LYS A 96 -1.84 -6.58 -19.52
CA LYS A 96 -2.64 -7.44 -18.65
C LYS A 96 -3.42 -6.68 -17.60
N HIS A 97 -3.19 -5.37 -17.46
CA HIS A 97 -3.87 -4.50 -16.51
C HIS A 97 -3.84 -5.05 -15.07
N ARG A 98 -2.64 -5.42 -14.59
CA ARG A 98 -2.42 -5.98 -13.25
C ARG A 98 -1.54 -5.12 -12.37
N THR A 99 -0.83 -4.17 -12.96
CA THR A 99 0.24 -3.43 -12.27
C THR A 99 -0.19 -2.04 -11.83
N ILE A 100 -0.08 -1.78 -10.53
CA ILE A 100 -0.05 -0.43 -9.95
C ILE A 100 1.41 -0.10 -9.65
N MET A 101 1.83 1.11 -9.98
CA MET A 101 3.13 1.65 -9.63
C MET A 101 2.98 2.82 -8.67
N LEU A 102 3.87 2.86 -7.68
CA LEU A 102 3.94 3.89 -6.67
C LEU A 102 5.32 4.55 -6.70
N TYR A 103 5.32 5.83 -6.39
CA TYR A 103 6.51 6.58 -6.01
C TYR A 103 6.19 7.38 -4.76
N TRP A 104 7.09 7.37 -3.79
CA TRP A 104 7.04 8.36 -2.73
C TRP A 104 8.42 8.66 -2.14
N GLN A 105 8.53 9.83 -1.54
CA GLN A 105 9.72 10.33 -0.84
C GLN A 105 9.40 10.50 0.64
N ARG A 106 10.39 10.28 1.50
CA ARG A 106 10.23 10.46 2.95
C ARG A 106 10.10 11.95 3.27
N THR A 107 9.05 12.34 3.98
CA THR A 107 8.89 13.74 4.41
C THR A 107 10.04 14.13 5.33
N GLY A 108 10.72 15.23 5.02
CA GLY A 108 11.88 15.72 5.76
C GLY A 108 13.21 15.03 5.45
N ASP A 109 13.23 13.99 4.61
CA ASP A 109 14.45 13.33 4.14
C ASP A 109 14.40 13.13 2.61
N PRO A 110 14.86 14.12 1.83
CA PRO A 110 14.80 14.04 0.39
C PRO A 110 15.78 13.01 -0.20
N SER A 111 16.75 12.53 0.58
CA SER A 111 17.69 11.50 0.10
C SER A 111 17.02 10.14 -0.04
N LEU A 112 15.98 9.87 0.77
CA LEU A 112 15.26 8.60 0.80
C LEU A 112 13.94 8.68 0.04
N TYR A 113 13.86 7.89 -1.03
CA TYR A 113 12.66 7.72 -1.83
C TYR A 113 12.48 6.24 -2.18
N LEU A 114 11.30 5.89 -2.66
CA LEU A 114 11.06 4.55 -3.16
C LEU A 114 10.21 4.52 -4.42
N TYR A 115 10.38 3.41 -5.11
CA TYR A 115 9.44 2.93 -6.12
C TYR A 115 8.86 1.61 -5.66
N GLU A 116 7.54 1.48 -5.75
CA GLU A 116 6.84 0.25 -5.48
C GLU A 116 6.08 -0.20 -6.73
N GLN A 117 6.00 -1.52 -6.92
CA GLN A 117 5.07 -2.14 -7.85
C GLN A 117 4.20 -3.15 -7.11
N ILE A 118 2.91 -3.16 -7.45
CA ILE A 118 1.92 -4.10 -6.96
C ILE A 118 1.35 -4.83 -8.18
N GLN A 119 1.38 -6.16 -8.15
CA GLN A 119 0.72 -6.99 -9.15
C GLN A 119 -0.40 -7.80 -8.49
N ILE A 120 -1.61 -7.68 -9.02
CA ILE A 120 -2.78 -8.46 -8.59
C ILE A 120 -3.06 -9.62 -9.56
N SER A 121 -3.47 -10.77 -9.03
CA SER A 121 -3.92 -11.92 -9.81
C SER A 121 -5.21 -11.61 -10.57
N ASP A 122 -5.49 -12.34 -11.65
CA ASP A 122 -6.69 -12.12 -12.48
C ASP A 122 -7.98 -12.28 -11.69
N ASP A 123 -8.03 -13.26 -10.78
CA ASP A 123 -9.18 -13.49 -9.88
C ASP A 123 -9.32 -12.42 -8.78
N GLY A 124 -8.32 -11.54 -8.63
CA GLY A 124 -8.33 -10.48 -7.62
C GLY A 124 -8.17 -10.97 -6.18
N GLN A 125 -7.70 -12.21 -5.98
CA GLN A 125 -7.61 -12.84 -4.65
C GLN A 125 -6.19 -12.82 -4.06
N ASN A 126 -5.17 -12.64 -4.89
CA ASN A 126 -3.77 -12.64 -4.49
C ASN A 126 -3.06 -11.43 -5.07
N ARG A 127 -2.07 -10.91 -4.36
CA ARG A 127 -1.18 -9.89 -4.90
C ARG A 127 0.21 -10.00 -4.31
N CYS A 128 1.19 -9.60 -5.10
CA CYS A 128 2.56 -9.43 -4.64
C CYS A 128 2.99 -7.98 -4.83
N ARG A 129 3.91 -7.54 -3.99
CA ARG A 129 4.40 -6.17 -3.99
C ARG A 129 5.91 -6.18 -3.80
N THR A 130 6.59 -5.28 -4.51
CA THR A 130 8.03 -5.09 -4.36
C THR A 130 8.35 -3.62 -4.29
N TRP A 131 9.19 -3.26 -3.32
CA TRP A 131 9.60 -1.89 -3.03
C TRP A 131 11.11 -1.81 -3.17
N HIS A 132 11.60 -0.76 -3.81
CA HIS A 132 13.00 -0.38 -3.79
C HIS A 132 13.15 0.91 -3.02
N TRP A 133 13.67 0.82 -1.80
CA TRP A 133 14.10 1.97 -1.01
C TRP A 133 15.47 2.41 -1.51
N ILE A 134 15.55 3.64 -1.98
CA ILE A 134 16.73 4.19 -2.62
C ILE A 134 17.14 5.41 -1.82
N ARG A 135 18.40 5.40 -1.36
CA ARG A 135 19.04 6.54 -0.72
C ARG A 135 20.17 7.05 -1.59
N ASP A 136 20.14 8.34 -1.93
CA ASP A 136 21.17 8.99 -2.76
C ASP A 136 21.49 8.20 -4.05
N GLY A 137 20.45 7.66 -4.69
CA GLY A 137 20.57 6.88 -5.93
C GLY A 137 21.09 5.44 -5.75
N LYS A 138 21.32 4.99 -4.51
CA LYS A 138 21.77 3.63 -4.19
C LYS A 138 20.67 2.84 -3.51
N LEU A 139 20.59 1.56 -3.83
CA LEU A 139 19.67 0.66 -3.13
C LEU A 139 20.05 0.62 -1.64
N GLU A 140 19.09 0.92 -0.78
CA GLU A 140 19.22 0.80 0.67
C GLU A 140 18.53 -0.48 1.16
N THR A 141 17.27 -0.67 0.77
CA THR A 141 16.43 -1.80 1.21
C THR A 141 15.50 -2.25 0.09
N ARG A 142 15.15 -3.53 0.08
CA ARG A 142 14.05 -4.07 -0.70
C ARG A 142 12.98 -4.60 0.23
N THR A 143 11.72 -4.30 -0.06
CA THR A 143 10.60 -4.96 0.62
C THR A 143 9.91 -5.87 -0.37
N ALA A 144 9.73 -7.13 0.00
CA ALA A 144 8.89 -8.07 -0.73
C ALA A 144 7.66 -8.39 0.12
N ILE A 145 6.49 -8.35 -0.50
CA ILE A 145 5.22 -8.54 0.20
C ILE A 145 4.37 -9.53 -0.59
N GLN A 146 3.77 -10.49 0.12
CA GLN A 146 2.79 -11.42 -0.42
C GLN A 146 1.51 -11.27 0.40
N GLU A 147 0.40 -11.00 -0.28
CA GLU A 147 -0.88 -10.70 0.34
C GLU A 147 -2.01 -11.50 -0.34
N HIS A 148 -3.01 -11.88 0.44
CA HIS A 148 -4.24 -12.52 -0.02
C HIS A 148 -5.46 -11.77 0.51
N LEU A 149 -6.53 -11.74 -0.28
CA LEU A 149 -7.77 -11.08 0.10
C LEU A 149 -8.48 -11.88 1.20
N VAL A 150 -8.85 -11.20 2.28
CA VAL A 150 -9.59 -11.75 3.42
C VAL A 150 -11.08 -11.45 3.29
N SER A 151 -11.43 -10.19 2.98
CA SER A 151 -12.82 -9.75 2.91
C SER A 151 -12.96 -8.56 1.96
N ARG A 152 -14.09 -8.50 1.24
CA ARG A 152 -14.51 -7.27 0.53
C ARG A 152 -15.28 -6.31 1.44
N ASP A 153 -15.88 -6.83 2.51
CA ASP A 153 -16.56 -6.03 3.52
C ASP A 153 -15.53 -5.42 4.48
N TRP A 154 -14.83 -4.41 3.98
CA TRP A 154 -13.86 -3.68 4.79
C TRP A 154 -14.52 -2.87 5.90
N LYS A 155 -15.82 -2.55 5.81
CA LYS A 155 -16.53 -1.73 6.81
C LYS A 155 -16.67 -2.48 8.13
N ALA A 156 -17.12 -3.73 8.07
CA ALA A 156 -17.23 -4.58 9.26
C ALA A 156 -15.87 -4.75 9.95
N ILE A 157 -14.81 -4.99 9.17
CA ILE A 157 -13.46 -5.16 9.72
C ILE A 157 -12.89 -3.83 10.22
N ASP A 158 -13.19 -2.70 9.58
CA ASP A 158 -12.74 -1.38 10.04
C ASP A 158 -13.32 -1.04 11.42
N GLU A 159 -14.59 -1.35 11.65
CA GLU A 159 -15.23 -1.21 12.96
C GLU A 159 -14.56 -2.10 14.02
N GLU A 160 -14.29 -3.37 13.69
CA GLU A 160 -13.57 -4.31 14.55
C GLU A 160 -12.17 -3.79 14.92
N MET A 161 -11.39 -3.37 13.92
CA MET A 161 -10.02 -2.91 14.12
C MET A 161 -9.97 -1.61 14.94
N LYS A 162 -10.92 -0.68 14.74
CA LYS A 162 -11.04 0.54 15.58
C LYS A 162 -11.37 0.20 17.03
N ALA A 163 -12.29 -0.74 17.25
CA ALA A 163 -12.63 -1.20 18.60
C ALA A 163 -11.43 -1.87 19.30
N GLN A 164 -10.61 -2.62 18.56
CA GLN A 164 -9.43 -3.29 19.12
C GLN A 164 -8.27 -2.34 19.42
N HIS A 165 -8.06 -1.31 18.59
CA HIS A 165 -6.87 -0.46 18.63
C HIS A 165 -7.10 0.96 19.16
N GLY A 166 -8.34 1.34 19.48
CA GLY A 166 -8.66 2.60 20.14
C GLY A 166 -8.37 3.83 19.28
N ALA A 167 -8.94 3.86 18.07
CA ALA A 167 -8.92 5.03 17.19
C ALA A 167 -10.27 5.74 17.18
#